data_AF-A0AAD1JFP3-F1
#
_entry.id   AF-A0AAD1JFP3-F1
#
_cell.length_a   1.000
_cell.length_b   1.000
_cell.length_c   1.000
_cell.angle_alpha   90.00
_cell.angle_beta   90.00
_cell.angle_gamma   90.00
#
_symmetry.space_group_name_H-M   'P 1'
#
loop_
_entity.id
_entity.type
_entity.pdbx_description
1 polymer ?
#
loop_
_entity_poly.entity_id
_entity_poly.type
_entity_poly.pdbx_seq_one_letter_code
_entity_poly.pdbx_strand_id
1 'polypeptide(L)'
;MKRTLLFFTVVLLFAGEYITLDNGKVIELKPDGTWHEVKVIKKGSDTIALKPDGTWEKVEAKKIEAANKLETAVDKKYKDEPLVKTLLGKWEGDGIFMEFEPSSAKIKIKKGHTNRVIEGKWIVEKVDEKSKTVTVNIGEGARLGFLTFGGEIRKIKIKDNNTIVDKTDAIEGKVYTLYRRR
;
A
#
# COMPACT_ATOMS: atom_id res chain seq x y z
N MET A 1 49.82 22.96 -29.08
CA MET A 1 48.60 23.44 -28.38
C MET A 1 47.75 22.23 -28.01
N LYS A 2 47.68 21.86 -26.73
CA LYS A 2 46.81 20.77 -26.25
C LYS A 2 45.40 21.34 -26.04
N ARG A 3 44.42 20.90 -26.83
CA ARG A 3 43.00 21.25 -26.65
C ARG A 3 42.45 20.38 -25.52
N THR A 4 42.24 20.99 -24.36
CA THR A 4 41.50 20.38 -23.25
C THR A 4 40.03 20.33 -23.64
N LEU A 5 39.53 19.13 -23.92
CA LEU A 5 38.11 18.89 -24.20
C LEU A 5 37.38 18.79 -22.85
N LEU A 6 36.63 19.83 -22.48
CA LEU A 6 35.74 19.81 -21.32
C LEU A 6 34.51 18.97 -21.67
N PHE A 7 34.43 17.75 -21.14
CA PHE A 7 33.21 16.95 -21.13
C PHE A 7 32.20 17.61 -20.18
N PHE A 8 31.21 18.29 -20.74
CA PHE A 8 29.98 18.61 -20.02
C PHE A 8 29.15 17.33 -19.92
N THR A 9 29.25 16.64 -18.79
CA THR A 9 28.33 15.55 -18.45
C THR A 9 26.96 16.18 -18.19
N VAL A 10 26.07 16.12 -19.17
CA VAL A 10 24.66 16.46 -18.99
C VAL A 10 24.06 15.38 -18.08
N VAL A 11 23.92 15.69 -16.80
CA VAL A 11 23.08 14.90 -15.89
C VAL A 11 21.64 15.16 -16.31
N LEU A 12 21.07 14.25 -17.10
CA LEU A 12 19.64 14.23 -17.36
C LEU A 12 18.95 13.95 -16.01
N LEU A 13 18.54 15.01 -15.33
CA LEU A 13 17.60 14.92 -14.21
C LEU A 13 16.26 14.48 -14.79
N PHE A 14 16.02 13.17 -14.80
CA PHE A 14 14.71 12.62 -15.10
C PHE A 14 13.74 13.13 -14.02
N ALA A 15 12.82 14.02 -14.42
CA ALA A 15 11.82 14.57 -13.52
C ALA A 15 10.93 13.43 -13.00
N GLY A 16 10.68 13.42 -11.69
CA GLY A 16 9.73 12.50 -11.09
C GLY A 16 8.31 12.76 -11.59
N GLU A 17 7.49 11.72 -11.65
CA GLU A 17 6.08 11.83 -11.97
C GLU A 17 5.28 12.19 -10.72
N TYR A 18 4.35 13.13 -10.86
CA TYR A 18 3.51 13.57 -9.76
C TYR A 18 2.16 12.90 -9.81
N ILE A 19 1.80 12.20 -8.74
CA ILE A 19 0.64 11.31 -8.76
C ILE A 19 -0.23 11.60 -7.55
N THR A 20 -1.49 11.97 -7.79
CA THR A 20 -2.51 12.09 -6.75
C THR A 20 -3.07 10.71 -6.46
N LEU A 21 -2.79 10.21 -5.27
CA LEU A 21 -3.29 8.93 -4.79
C LEU A 21 -4.79 9.01 -4.48
N ASP A 22 -5.44 7.86 -4.34
CA ASP A 22 -6.90 7.77 -4.09
C ASP A 22 -7.36 8.44 -2.79
N ASN A 23 -6.45 8.70 -1.85
CA ASN A 23 -6.74 9.43 -0.61
C ASN A 23 -6.53 10.96 -0.73
N GLY A 24 -6.23 11.46 -1.91
CA GLY A 24 -5.98 12.89 -2.20
C GLY A 24 -4.57 13.37 -1.87
N LYS A 25 -3.69 12.51 -1.33
CA LYS A 25 -2.27 12.84 -1.16
C LYS A 25 -1.56 12.80 -2.51
N VAL A 26 -0.48 13.55 -2.63
CA VAL A 26 0.34 13.56 -3.85
C VAL A 26 1.71 12.99 -3.52
N ILE A 27 2.24 12.18 -4.42
CA ILE A 27 3.63 11.70 -4.35
C ILE A 27 4.42 12.20 -5.55
N GLU A 28 5.73 12.30 -5.36
CA GLU A 28 6.71 12.28 -6.44
C GLU A 28 7.21 10.84 -6.57
N LEU A 29 6.91 10.19 -7.70
CA LEU A 29 7.46 8.89 -8.08
C LEU A 29 8.73 9.12 -8.89
N LYS A 30 9.87 8.69 -8.36
CA LYS A 30 11.16 8.80 -9.03
C LYS A 30 11.33 7.69 -10.08
N PRO A 31 12.16 7.91 -11.10
CA PRO A 31 12.47 6.92 -12.14
C PRO A 31 13.07 5.61 -11.60
N ASP A 32 13.71 5.66 -10.44
CA ASP A 32 14.27 4.49 -9.75
C ASP A 32 13.22 3.67 -8.99
N GLY A 33 11.94 4.06 -9.08
CA GLY A 33 10.81 3.42 -8.40
C GLY A 33 10.66 3.82 -6.93
N THR A 34 11.55 4.67 -6.38
CA THR A 34 11.37 5.25 -5.06
C THR A 34 10.34 6.38 -5.10
N TRP A 35 9.76 6.72 -3.96
CA TRP A 35 8.72 7.74 -3.88
C TRP A 35 8.79 8.53 -2.58
N HIS A 36 8.19 9.72 -2.57
CA HIS A 36 7.97 10.52 -1.35
C HIS A 36 6.62 11.21 -1.44
N GLU A 37 5.97 11.38 -0.30
CA GLU A 37 4.80 12.26 -0.19
C GLU A 37 5.25 13.72 -0.33
N VAL A 38 4.54 14.47 -1.18
CA VAL A 38 4.78 15.90 -1.41
C VAL A 38 3.50 16.68 -1.10
N LYS A 39 3.68 17.93 -0.68
CA LYS A 39 2.55 18.83 -0.45
C LYS A 39 2.35 19.71 -1.68
N VAL A 40 1.22 19.56 -2.36
CA VAL A 40 0.86 20.42 -3.49
C VAL A 40 0.06 21.61 -3.00
N ILE A 41 0.52 22.81 -3.33
CA ILE A 41 -0.13 24.08 -2.98
C ILE A 41 -0.33 24.96 -4.22
N LYS A 42 -1.41 25.75 -4.22
CA LYS A 42 -1.61 26.82 -5.20
C LYS A 42 -1.07 28.13 -4.64
N LYS A 43 -0.23 28.82 -5.42
CA LYS A 43 0.27 30.16 -5.11
C LYS A 43 0.05 31.07 -6.31
N GLY A 44 -1.03 31.86 -6.27
CA GLY A 44 -1.48 32.62 -7.44
C GLY A 44 -1.95 31.71 -8.57
N SER A 45 -1.42 31.90 -9.78
CA SER A 45 -1.68 31.04 -10.94
C SER A 45 -0.87 29.74 -10.94
N ASP A 46 0.11 29.61 -10.04
CA ASP A 46 1.08 28.53 -10.08
C ASP A 46 0.70 27.39 -9.13
N THR A 47 1.01 26.16 -9.56
CA THR A 47 0.93 24.96 -8.72
C THR A 47 2.35 24.55 -8.34
N ILE A 48 2.58 24.34 -7.05
CA ILE A 48 3.90 24.07 -6.48
C ILE A 48 3.85 22.75 -5.72
N ALA A 49 4.82 21.88 -5.96
CA ALA A 49 5.07 20.70 -5.12
C ALA A 49 6.18 21.03 -4.11
N LEU A 50 5.87 20.93 -2.82
CA LEU A 50 6.81 21.07 -1.71
C LEU A 50 7.26 19.70 -1.24
N LYS A 51 8.57 19.45 -1.29
CA LYS A 51 9.22 18.19 -0.92
C LYS A 51 9.49 18.11 0.58
N PRO A 52 9.70 16.91 1.15
CA PRO A 52 9.97 16.73 2.57
C PRO A 52 11.21 17.46 3.10
N ASP A 53 12.22 17.68 2.24
CA ASP A 53 13.45 18.40 2.56
C ASP A 53 13.28 19.93 2.54
N GLY A 54 12.07 20.42 2.29
CA GLY A 54 11.75 21.85 2.21
C GLY A 54 12.03 22.49 0.85
N THR A 55 12.59 21.75 -0.11
CA THR A 55 12.72 22.22 -1.49
C THR A 55 11.36 22.21 -2.18
N TRP A 56 11.21 23.02 -3.22
CA TRP A 56 9.96 23.10 -3.97
C TRP A 56 10.24 23.22 -5.47
N GLU A 57 9.31 22.72 -6.28
CA GLU A 57 9.33 22.94 -7.71
C GLU A 57 7.95 23.30 -8.26
N LYS A 58 7.96 24.05 -9.36
CA LYS A 58 6.74 24.40 -10.06
C LYS A 58 6.31 23.19 -10.89
N VAL A 59 5.09 22.73 -10.65
CA VAL A 59 4.48 21.60 -11.36
C VAL A 59 3.31 22.09 -12.18
N GLU A 60 3.13 21.53 -13.37
CA GLU A 60 1.91 21.80 -14.13
C GLU A 60 0.78 20.96 -13.54
N ALA A 61 -0.32 21.58 -13.10
CA ALA A 61 -1.44 20.86 -12.49
C ALA A 61 -1.98 19.71 -13.38
N LYS A 62 -1.91 19.85 -14.70
CA LYS A 62 -2.31 18.82 -15.67
C LYS A 62 -1.36 17.61 -15.74
N LYS A 63 -0.13 17.75 -15.26
CA LYS A 63 0.88 16.68 -15.16
C LYS A 63 0.81 15.94 -13.83
N ILE A 64 -0.06 16.36 -12.91
CA ILE A 64 -0.37 15.59 -11.72
C ILE A 64 -1.45 14.58 -12.12
N GLU A 65 -1.05 13.34 -12.34
CA GLU A 65 -1.97 12.29 -12.74
C GLU A 65 -2.71 11.76 -11.52
N ALA A 66 -3.99 11.45 -11.68
CA ALA A 66 -4.73 10.76 -10.62
C ALA A 66 -4.44 9.26 -10.72
N ALA A 67 -4.12 8.64 -9.59
CA ALA A 67 -3.83 7.21 -9.50
C ALA A 67 -4.97 6.35 -10.04
N ASN A 68 -6.21 6.82 -9.94
CA ASN A 68 -7.39 6.16 -10.51
C ASN A 68 -7.44 6.14 -12.05
N LYS A 69 -6.62 6.94 -12.74
CA LYS A 69 -6.44 6.91 -14.21
C LYS A 69 -5.33 5.95 -14.65
N LEU A 70 -4.44 5.59 -13.73
CA LEU A 70 -3.42 4.58 -13.92
C LEU A 70 -4.05 3.24 -13.57
N GLU A 71 -4.76 2.67 -14.55
CA GLU A 71 -5.59 1.47 -14.38
C GLU A 71 -4.94 0.43 -13.44
N THR A 72 -5.67 0.01 -12.41
CA THR A 72 -5.50 -1.34 -11.90
C THR A 72 -6.77 -2.12 -11.66
N ALA A 73 -6.80 -3.25 -12.35
CA ALA A 73 -7.58 -4.42 -12.03
C ALA A 73 -7.03 -5.13 -10.78
N VAL A 74 -7.15 -4.58 -9.58
CA VAL A 74 -7.07 -5.41 -8.36
C VAL A 74 -8.09 -4.92 -7.33
N ASP A 75 -9.32 -5.30 -7.57
CA ASP A 75 -10.34 -5.51 -6.53
C ASP A 75 -11.37 -6.52 -7.07
N LYS A 76 -11.61 -6.48 -8.39
CA LYS A 76 -12.39 -7.50 -9.11
C LYS A 76 -11.72 -8.88 -9.18
N LYS A 77 -10.40 -8.95 -9.30
CA LYS A 77 -9.69 -10.21 -9.63
C LYS A 77 -9.89 -11.30 -8.58
N TYR A 78 -9.87 -10.94 -7.30
CA TYR A 78 -9.87 -11.92 -6.21
C TYR A 78 -11.16 -11.95 -5.39
N LYS A 79 -12.15 -11.12 -5.74
CA LYS A 79 -13.43 -11.02 -5.01
C LYS A 79 -14.14 -12.37 -4.90
N ASP A 80 -14.01 -13.20 -5.91
CA ASP A 80 -14.68 -14.50 -5.98
C ASP A 80 -13.83 -15.70 -5.56
N GLU A 81 -12.55 -15.48 -5.23
CA GLU A 81 -11.61 -16.53 -4.83
C GLU A 81 -12.08 -17.23 -3.55
N PRO A 82 -12.15 -18.58 -3.51
CA PRO A 82 -12.61 -19.32 -2.34
C PRO A 82 -11.82 -19.00 -1.06
N LEU A 83 -10.50 -18.86 -1.18
CA LEU A 83 -9.64 -18.52 -0.03
C LEU A 83 -9.94 -17.12 0.50
N VAL A 84 -10.19 -16.14 -0.39
CA VAL A 84 -10.55 -14.77 0.02
C VAL A 84 -11.92 -14.76 0.69
N LYS A 85 -12.89 -15.52 0.16
CA LYS A 85 -14.21 -15.69 0.78
C LYS A 85 -14.11 -16.32 2.17
N THR A 86 -13.24 -17.30 2.36
CA THR A 86 -13.01 -17.89 3.69
C THR A 86 -12.47 -16.88 4.68
N LEU A 87 -11.55 -15.99 4.27
CA LEU A 87 -10.93 -14.98 5.13
C LEU A 87 -11.92 -13.94 5.70
N LEU A 88 -13.04 -13.69 5.01
CA LEU A 88 -14.06 -12.74 5.47
C LEU A 88 -14.62 -13.10 6.85
N GLY A 89 -14.92 -12.08 7.66
CA GLY A 89 -15.48 -12.25 9.01
C GLY A 89 -14.48 -12.00 10.13
N LYS A 90 -14.84 -12.44 11.35
CA LYS A 90 -14.11 -12.16 12.59
C LYS A 90 -13.23 -13.33 13.00
N TRP A 91 -12.02 -13.03 13.42
CA TRP A 91 -10.98 -13.97 13.82
C TRP A 91 -10.36 -13.52 15.13
N GLU A 92 -10.14 -14.47 16.04
CA GLU A 92 -9.54 -14.18 17.34
C GLU A 92 -8.68 -15.35 17.81
N GLY A 93 -7.51 -15.04 18.35
CA GLY A 93 -6.58 -16.03 18.90
C GLY A 93 -5.22 -15.41 19.16
N ASP A 94 -4.46 -16.01 20.07
CA ASP A 94 -3.11 -15.56 20.45
C ASP A 94 -3.05 -14.06 20.81
N GLY A 95 -4.10 -13.54 21.43
CA GLY A 95 -4.22 -12.14 21.82
C GLY A 95 -4.42 -11.16 20.66
N ILE A 96 -4.73 -11.64 19.46
CA ILE A 96 -5.03 -10.84 18.28
C ILE A 96 -6.50 -11.05 17.89
N PHE A 97 -7.16 -9.94 17.53
CA PHE A 97 -8.44 -9.95 16.83
C PHE A 97 -8.25 -9.35 15.44
N MET A 98 -8.84 -9.95 14.41
CA MET A 98 -8.92 -9.44 13.04
C MET A 98 -10.37 -9.55 12.53
N GLU A 99 -10.90 -8.49 11.93
CA GLU A 99 -12.22 -8.52 11.28
C GLU A 99 -12.10 -8.06 9.83
N PHE A 100 -12.34 -8.94 8.87
CA PHE A 100 -12.33 -8.62 7.44
C PHE A 100 -13.75 -8.35 6.94
N GLU A 101 -14.11 -7.08 6.74
CA GLU A 101 -15.42 -6.68 6.25
C GLU A 101 -15.46 -6.66 4.70
N PRO A 102 -16.44 -7.34 4.06
CA PRO A 102 -16.53 -7.43 2.59
C PRO A 102 -17.08 -6.17 1.92
N SER A 103 -17.98 -5.42 2.58
CA SER A 103 -18.70 -4.29 1.96
C SER A 103 -17.88 -3.01 1.90
N SER A 104 -16.94 -2.86 2.81
CA SER A 104 -16.20 -1.63 3.05
C SER A 104 -14.69 -1.82 2.88
N ALA A 105 -14.26 -3.06 2.62
CA ALA A 105 -12.88 -3.50 2.72
C ALA A 105 -12.22 -3.03 4.02
N LYS A 106 -12.99 -2.89 5.11
CA LYS A 106 -12.47 -2.46 6.40
C LYS A 106 -11.85 -3.63 7.14
N ILE A 107 -10.78 -3.33 7.85
CA ILE A 107 -10.19 -4.26 8.80
C ILE A 107 -10.01 -3.61 10.15
N LYS A 108 -10.31 -4.38 11.21
CA LYS A 108 -9.99 -4.01 12.59
C LYS A 108 -8.99 -4.99 13.17
N ILE A 109 -7.85 -4.49 13.63
CA ILE A 109 -6.86 -5.30 14.35
C ILE A 109 -6.74 -4.80 15.78
N LYS A 110 -6.94 -5.69 16.76
CA LYS A 110 -6.68 -5.42 18.18
C LYS A 110 -5.61 -6.38 18.69
N LYS A 111 -4.50 -5.84 19.22
CA LYS A 111 -3.46 -6.62 19.92
C LYS A 111 -3.62 -6.45 21.43
N GLY A 112 -3.86 -7.55 22.14
CA GLY A 112 -4.34 -7.63 23.52
C GLY A 112 -3.52 -6.89 24.57
N HIS A 113 -2.26 -6.57 24.31
CA HIS A 113 -1.41 -5.82 25.25
C HIS A 113 -1.44 -4.30 25.08
N THR A 114 -1.92 -3.78 23.93
CA THR A 114 -1.86 -2.34 23.63
C THR A 114 -3.23 -1.67 23.58
N ASN A 115 -4.32 -2.45 23.61
CA ASN A 115 -5.71 -2.00 23.36
C ASN A 115 -5.88 -1.15 22.08
N ARG A 116 -4.84 -1.06 21.23
CA ARG A 116 -4.83 -0.27 20.01
C ARG A 116 -5.64 -1.01 18.97
N VAL A 117 -6.72 -0.39 18.53
CA VAL A 117 -7.50 -0.82 17.37
C VAL A 117 -6.93 -0.10 16.16
N ILE A 118 -6.43 -0.86 15.19
CA ILE A 118 -6.06 -0.33 13.88
C ILE A 118 -7.27 -0.58 12.98
N GLU A 119 -7.94 0.49 12.58
CA GLU A 119 -8.98 0.46 11.55
C GLU A 119 -8.40 0.98 10.24
N GLY A 120 -8.64 0.28 9.13
CA GLY A 120 -8.13 0.70 7.83
C GLY A 120 -8.78 -0.07 6.69
N LYS A 121 -8.42 0.28 5.45
CA LYS A 121 -8.77 -0.55 4.30
C LYS A 121 -7.84 -1.76 4.22
N TRP A 122 -8.30 -2.86 3.65
CA TRP A 122 -7.45 -4.00 3.29
C TRP A 122 -7.65 -4.38 1.83
N ILE A 123 -6.59 -4.88 1.19
CA ILE A 123 -6.67 -5.41 -0.17
C ILE A 123 -5.92 -6.74 -0.28
N VAL A 124 -6.27 -7.53 -1.30
CA VAL A 124 -5.56 -8.79 -1.63
C VAL A 124 -4.49 -8.50 -2.67
N GLU A 125 -3.23 -8.69 -2.29
CA GLU A 125 -2.07 -8.56 -3.18
C GLU A 125 -1.85 -9.83 -4.00
N LYS A 126 -1.97 -10.98 -3.32
CA LYS A 126 -1.65 -12.29 -3.91
C LYS A 126 -2.40 -13.41 -3.21
N VAL A 127 -2.86 -14.38 -4.00
CA VAL A 127 -3.35 -15.68 -3.54
C VAL A 127 -2.38 -16.76 -4.02
N ASP A 128 -1.92 -17.61 -3.10
CA ASP A 128 -1.17 -18.82 -3.39
C ASP A 128 -1.98 -20.03 -2.95
N GLU A 129 -2.61 -20.69 -3.92
CA GLU A 129 -3.48 -21.85 -3.69
C GLU A 129 -2.72 -23.05 -3.12
N LYS A 130 -1.47 -23.28 -3.55
CA LYS A 130 -0.67 -24.44 -3.12
C LYS A 130 -0.37 -24.36 -1.64
N SER A 131 0.02 -23.18 -1.16
CA SER A 131 0.31 -22.96 0.25
C SER A 131 -0.93 -22.57 1.08
N LYS A 132 -2.07 -22.35 0.41
CA LYS A 132 -3.32 -21.78 0.96
C LYS A 132 -3.07 -20.44 1.66
N THR A 133 -2.25 -19.60 1.06
CA THR A 133 -1.83 -18.31 1.65
C THR A 133 -2.45 -17.15 0.87
N VAL A 134 -3.08 -16.23 1.59
CA VAL A 134 -3.56 -14.94 1.09
C VAL A 134 -2.63 -13.86 1.64
N THR A 135 -2.00 -13.10 0.76
CA THR A 135 -1.21 -11.92 1.13
C THR A 135 -2.11 -10.71 1.03
N VAL A 136 -2.23 -9.97 2.13
CA VAL A 136 -3.07 -8.78 2.23
C VAL A 136 -2.25 -7.57 2.65
N ASN A 137 -2.56 -6.40 2.11
CA ASN A 137 -2.09 -5.14 2.68
C ASN A 137 -3.19 -4.56 3.57
N ILE A 138 -2.85 -4.15 4.79
CA ILE A 138 -3.78 -3.66 5.81
C ILE A 138 -3.43 -2.23 6.20
N GLY A 139 -4.42 -1.34 6.23
CA GLY A 139 -4.19 0.06 6.55
C GLY A 139 -3.50 0.80 5.42
N GLU A 140 -3.73 0.37 4.18
CA GLU A 140 -3.30 1.10 2.99
C GLU A 140 -3.77 2.55 3.11
N GLY A 141 -2.81 3.47 3.09
CA GLY A 141 -3.10 4.89 3.13
C GLY A 141 -3.62 5.35 1.78
N ALA A 142 -3.04 4.82 0.70
CA ALA A 142 -3.34 5.19 -0.68
C ALA A 142 -2.74 4.21 -1.71
N ARG A 143 -3.14 4.35 -2.98
CA ARG A 143 -2.72 3.46 -4.07
C ARG A 143 -2.22 4.19 -5.32
N LEU A 144 -1.35 3.52 -6.08
CA LEU A 144 -1.00 3.80 -7.48
C LEU A 144 -0.95 2.50 -8.26
N GLY A 145 -1.94 2.23 -9.10
CA GLY A 145 -1.88 1.03 -9.93
C GLY A 145 -1.68 -0.23 -9.07
N PHE A 146 -0.58 -0.95 -9.25
CA PHE A 146 -0.24 -2.18 -8.51
C PHE A 146 0.54 -1.92 -7.22
N LEU A 147 0.86 -0.66 -6.94
CA LEU A 147 1.70 -0.24 -5.82
C LEU A 147 0.83 0.40 -4.74
N THR A 148 0.87 -0.18 -3.55
CA THR A 148 0.20 0.34 -2.35
C THR A 148 1.15 1.20 -1.54
N PHE A 149 0.68 2.35 -1.07
CA PHE A 149 1.46 3.25 -0.22
C PHE A 149 1.02 3.14 1.23
N GLY A 150 1.99 2.75 2.06
CA GLY A 150 1.75 2.45 3.45
C GLY A 150 0.95 1.16 3.63
N GLY A 151 0.47 1.00 4.86
CA GLY A 151 -0.13 -0.25 5.31
C GLY A 151 0.90 -1.32 5.69
N GLU A 152 0.42 -2.38 6.28
CA GLU A 152 1.19 -3.52 6.76
C GLU A 152 0.85 -4.74 5.92
N ILE A 153 1.85 -5.30 5.24
CA ILE A 153 1.69 -6.55 4.49
C ILE A 153 1.57 -7.70 5.49
N ARG A 154 0.46 -8.41 5.44
CA ARG A 154 0.25 -9.65 6.20
C ARG A 154 0.16 -10.87 5.29
N LYS A 155 0.72 -12.00 5.74
CA LYS A 155 0.63 -13.30 5.07
C LYS A 155 -0.24 -14.25 5.87
N ILE A 156 -1.49 -14.41 5.44
CA ILE A 156 -2.49 -15.21 6.15
C ILE A 156 -2.63 -16.58 5.49
N LYS A 157 -2.25 -17.64 6.19
CA LYS A 157 -2.48 -19.01 5.77
C LYS A 157 -3.84 -19.50 6.26
N ILE A 158 -4.67 -20.00 5.36
CA ILE A 158 -5.96 -20.62 5.68
C ILE A 158 -5.73 -22.11 5.91
N LYS A 159 -5.91 -22.56 7.15
CA LYS A 159 -5.83 -24.00 7.47
C LYS A 159 -7.13 -24.70 7.11
N ASP A 160 -8.24 -24.11 7.52
CA ASP A 160 -9.61 -24.58 7.32
C ASP A 160 -10.60 -23.41 7.46
N ASN A 161 -11.91 -23.70 7.44
CA ASN A 161 -12.95 -22.67 7.49
C ASN A 161 -13.04 -21.93 8.84
N ASN A 162 -12.45 -22.50 9.89
CA ASN A 162 -12.51 -21.99 11.26
C ASN A 162 -11.13 -21.58 11.80
N THR A 163 -10.04 -21.79 11.06
CA THR A 163 -8.67 -21.52 11.51
C THR A 163 -7.84 -20.83 10.44
N ILE A 164 -7.27 -19.67 10.80
CA ILE A 164 -6.23 -18.99 10.03
C ILE A 164 -4.94 -18.88 10.83
N VAL A 165 -3.84 -18.69 10.12
CA VAL A 165 -2.52 -18.47 10.72
C VAL A 165 -1.87 -17.26 10.07
N ASP A 166 -1.59 -16.22 10.85
CA ASP A 166 -0.76 -15.10 10.43
C ASP A 166 0.72 -15.51 10.52
N LYS A 167 1.38 -15.59 9.35
CA LYS A 167 2.78 -15.98 9.16
C LYS A 167 3.67 -14.82 8.74
N THR A 168 3.21 -13.59 8.91
CA THR A 168 3.95 -12.38 8.47
C THR A 168 5.37 -12.37 9.03
N ASP A 169 5.49 -12.64 10.32
CA ASP A 169 6.75 -12.59 11.08
C ASP A 169 7.32 -14.00 11.34
N ALA A 170 6.98 -14.99 10.49
CA ALA A 170 7.38 -16.38 10.71
C ALA A 170 8.91 -16.57 10.73
N ILE A 171 9.66 -15.70 10.04
CA ILE A 171 11.14 -15.68 10.06
C ILE A 171 11.66 -15.27 11.45
N GLU A 172 10.91 -14.43 12.16
CA GLU A 172 11.20 -14.01 13.55
C GLU A 172 10.57 -14.95 14.60
N GLY A 173 10.07 -16.11 14.17
CA GLY A 173 9.46 -17.12 15.05
C GLY A 173 8.06 -16.77 15.57
N LYS A 174 7.48 -15.64 15.15
CA LYS A 174 6.12 -15.24 15.55
C LYS A 174 5.11 -15.75 14.53
N VAL A 175 4.23 -16.63 15.01
CA VAL A 175 3.11 -17.17 14.24
C VAL A 175 1.88 -17.08 15.11
N TYR A 176 0.85 -16.39 14.62
CA TYR A 176 -0.40 -16.24 15.36
C TYR A 176 -1.48 -17.13 14.74
N THR A 177 -2.07 -18.00 15.54
CA THR A 177 -3.21 -18.82 15.17
C THR A 177 -4.49 -18.14 15.64
N LEU A 178 -5.39 -17.87 14.70
CA LEU A 178 -6.68 -17.25 14.99
C LEU A 178 -7.81 -18.18 14.59
N TYR A 179 -8.84 -18.17 15.42
CA TYR A 179 -10.04 -18.97 15.24
C TYR A 179 -11.21 -18.09 14.85
N ARG A 180 -12.12 -18.62 14.06
CA ARG A 180 -13.29 -17.88 13.61
C ARG A 180 -14.20 -17.59 14.81
N ARG A 181 -14.51 -16.31 15.01
CA ARG A 181 -15.43 -15.86 16.06
C ARG A 181 -16.85 -15.90 15.50
N ARG A 182 -17.72 -16.66 16.17
CA ARG A 182 -19.16 -16.73 15.88
C ARG A 182 -19.86 -15.45 16.27
#